data_AF-A0AAC9FES9-F1
#
_entry.id   AF-A0AAC9FES9-F1
#
_cell.length_a   1.000
_cell.length_b   1.000
_cell.length_c   1.000
_cell.angle_alpha   90.00
_cell.angle_beta   90.00
_cell.angle_gamma   90.00
#
_symmetry.space_group_name_H-M   'P 1'
#
loop_
_entity.id
_entity.type
_entity.pdbx_description
1 polymer ?
#
loop_
_entity_poly.entity_id
_entity_poly.type
_entity_poly.pdbx_seq_one_letter_code
_entity_poly.pdbx_strand_id
1 'polypeptide(L)' 'MKPEEIAALAKHAGLDLSASQFEELVTTFGAVIEPMLQRLRRNRCRFDEPAHVFDPRKFMPVDV' A
#
# COMPACT_ATOMS: atom_id res chain seq x y z
N MET A 1 -2.43 7.22 11.88
CA MET A 1 -1.54 8.13 11.08
C MET A 1 -2.11 9.53 11.15
N LYS A 2 -1.30 10.59 11.21
CA LYS A 2 -1.83 11.97 11.28
C LYS A 2 -2.13 12.53 9.88
N PRO A 3 -3.11 13.45 9.72
CA PRO A 3 -3.48 13.99 8.40
C PRO A 3 -2.30 14.60 7.61
N GLU A 4 -1.37 15.26 8.28
CA GLU A 4 -0.18 15.85 7.68
C GLU A 4 0.77 14.80 7.04
N GLU A 5 0.84 13.60 7.63
CA GLU A 5 1.62 12.49 7.09
C GLU A 5 0.95 11.94 5.82
N ILE A 6 -0.39 11.84 5.83
CA ILE A 6 -1.19 11.41 4.66
C ILE A 6 -1.03 12.41 3.51
N ALA A 7 -1.02 13.71 3.80
CA ALA A 7 -0.79 14.77 2.80
C ALA A 7 0.60 14.65 2.15
N ALA A 8 1.64 14.40 2.95
CA ALA A 8 2.99 14.20 2.44
C ALA A 8 3.07 12.96 1.54
N LEU A 9 2.46 11.85 1.96
CA LEU A 9 2.43 10.60 1.19
C LEU A 9 1.67 10.76 -0.14
N ALA A 10 0.50 11.42 -0.12
CA ALA A 10 -0.26 11.68 -1.34
C ALA A 10 0.55 12.50 -2.36
N LYS A 11 1.27 13.53 -1.88
CA LYS A 11 2.18 14.32 -2.73
C LYS A 11 3.32 13.49 -3.30
N HIS A 12 3.96 12.63 -2.49
CA HIS A 12 5.04 11.75 -2.96
C HIS A 12 4.56 10.69 -3.95
N ALA A 13 3.31 10.26 -3.83
CA ALA A 13 2.66 9.38 -4.79
C ALA A 13 2.22 10.10 -6.08
N GLY A 14 2.41 11.42 -6.17
CA GLY A 14 1.99 12.23 -7.32
C GLY A 14 0.47 12.37 -7.44
N LEU A 15 -0.27 12.21 -6.34
CA LEU A 15 -1.72 12.39 -6.31
C LEU A 15 -2.04 13.88 -6.16
N ASP A 16 -2.67 14.45 -7.18
CA ASP A 16 -3.26 15.79 -7.12
C ASP A 16 -4.71 15.66 -6.61
N LEU A 17 -4.88 15.80 -5.30
CA LEU A 17 -6.17 15.60 -4.64
C LEU A 17 -6.85 16.95 -4.39
N SER A 18 -8.14 17.03 -4.75
CA SER A 18 -8.98 18.12 -4.26
C SER A 18 -9.14 18.03 -2.73
N ALA A 19 -9.58 19.13 -2.11
CA ALA A 19 -9.85 19.14 -0.67
C ALA A 19 -10.85 18.06 -0.25
N SER A 20 -11.91 17.83 -1.03
CA SER A 20 -12.91 16.81 -0.73
C SER A 20 -12.35 15.38 -0.85
N GLN A 21 -11.51 15.12 -1.86
CA GLN A 21 -10.85 13.82 -2.02
C GLN A 21 -9.86 13.56 -0.89
N PHE A 22 -9.16 14.60 -0.43
CA PHE A 22 -8.24 14.48 0.68
C PHE A 22 -8.97 14.20 2.00
N GLU A 23 -10.07 14.87 2.28
CA GLU A 23 -10.91 14.57 3.47
C GLU A 23 -11.47 13.14 3.43
N GLU A 24 -11.95 12.70 2.26
CA GLU A 24 -12.41 11.33 2.07
C GLU A 24 -11.30 10.31 2.31
N LEU A 25 -10.10 10.56 1.80
CA LEU A 25 -8.92 9.72 2.00
C LEU A 25 -8.56 9.60 3.48
N VAL A 26 -8.46 10.72 4.21
CA VAL A 26 -8.13 10.75 5.64
C VAL A 26 -9.19 9.98 6.44
N THR A 27 -10.46 10.24 6.17
CA THR A 27 -11.59 9.59 6.85
C THR A 27 -11.59 8.08 6.59
N THR A 28 -11.46 7.67 5.33
CA THR A 28 -11.49 6.26 4.92
C THR A 28 -10.28 5.51 5.47
N PHE A 29 -9.10 6.14 5.45
CA PHE A 29 -7.89 5.53 6.00
C PHE A 29 -8.05 5.24 7.49
N GLY A 30 -8.48 6.22 8.28
CA GLY A 30 -8.64 6.04 9.72
C GLY A 30 -9.79 5.11 10.10
N ALA A 31 -10.95 5.23 9.45
CA ALA A 31 -12.14 4.48 9.82
C ALA A 31 -12.11 3.02 9.36
N VAL A 32 -11.46 2.73 8.23
CA VAL A 32 -11.55 1.40 7.58
C VAL A 32 -10.19 0.74 7.44
N ILE A 33 -9.21 1.44 6.86
CA ILE A 33 -7.92 0.82 6.48
C ILE A 33 -7.03 0.55 7.70
N GLU A 34 -6.89 1.52 8.60
CA GLU A 34 -6.02 1.38 9.79
C GLU A 34 -6.44 0.20 10.68
N PRO A 35 -7.73 -0.02 10.99
CA PRO A 35 -8.18 -1.23 11.69
C PRO A 35 -7.89 -2.54 10.92
N MET A 36 -8.02 -2.55 9.59
CA MET A 36 -7.69 -3.73 8.78
C MET A 36 -6.20 -4.06 8.85
N LEU A 37 -5.34 -3.05 8.77
CA LEU A 37 -3.89 -3.21 8.86
C LEU A 37 -3.44 -3.71 10.24
N GLN A 38 -4.11 -3.28 11.32
CA GLN A 38 -3.83 -3.75 12.68
C GLN A 38 -4.12 -5.25 12.88
N ARG A 39 -4.98 -5.86 12.04
CA ARG A 39 -5.29 -7.29 12.09
C ARG A 39 -4.21 -8.18 11.45
N LEU A 40 -3.27 -7.59 10.71
CA LEU A 40 -2.20 -8.34 10.06
C LEU A 40 -1.23 -8.92 11.10
N ARG A 41 -0.95 -10.22 11.04
CA ARG A 41 -0.05 -10.93 11.96
C ARG A 41 1.42 -10.62 11.65
N ARG A 42 1.96 -9.57 12.28
CA ARG A 42 3.35 -9.11 12.07
C ARG A 42 4.43 -10.01 12.68
N ASN A 43 4.08 -10.94 13.56
CA ASN A 43 5.02 -11.81 14.28
C ASN A 43 5.38 -13.11 13.53
N ARG A 44 4.98 -13.25 12.26
CA ARG A 44 5.31 -14.43 11.45
C ARG A 44 6.72 -14.26 10.86
N CYS A 45 7.54 -15.33 10.89
CA CYS A 45 8.91 -15.31 10.35
C CYS A 45 9.04 -14.88 8.87
N ARG A 46 7.92 -14.91 8.12
CA ARG A 46 7.85 -14.60 6.68
C ARG A 46 6.84 -13.48 6.40
N PHE A 47 6.60 -12.60 7.37
CA PHE A 47 5.61 -11.54 7.22
C PHE A 47 5.95 -10.58 6.07
N ASP A 48 7.24 -10.26 5.93
CA ASP A 48 7.74 -9.36 4.87
C ASP A 48 8.09 -10.08 3.57
N GLU A 49 7.91 -11.40 3.49
CA GLU A 49 8.17 -12.14 2.25
C GLU A 49 7.03 -11.87 1.25
N PRO A 50 7.33 -11.48 -0.01
CA PRO A 50 6.30 -11.27 -1.02
C PRO A 50 5.59 -12.59 -1.34
N ALA A 51 4.27 -12.53 -1.54
CA ALA A 51 3.48 -13.70 -1.91
C ALA A 51 3.92 -14.32 -3.26
N HIS A 52 4.46 -13.49 -4.15
CA HIS A 52 4.99 -13.90 -5.44
C HIS A 52 6.46 -13.50 -5.54
N VAL A 53 7.32 -14.48 -5.75
CA VAL A 53 8.75 -14.26 -6.00
C VAL A 53 8.95 -14.16 -7.51
N PHE A 54 9.70 -13.15 -7.93
CA PHE A 54 10.10 -13.00 -9.31
C PHE A 54 10.94 -14.20 -9.76
N ASP A 55 10.49 -14.89 -10.80
CA ASP A 55 11.25 -15.97 -11.46
C ASP A 55 11.54 -15.55 -12.90
N PRO A 56 12.78 -15.11 -13.22
CA PRO A 56 13.11 -14.62 -14.56
C PRO A 56 12.92 -15.67 -15.66
N ARG A 57 12.97 -16.97 -15.32
CA ARG A 57 12.82 -18.07 -16.29
C ARG A 57 11.42 -18.14 -16.89
N LYS A 58 10.40 -17.63 -16.18
CA LYS A 58 9.03 -17.55 -16.69
C LYS A 58 8.85 -16.50 -17.79
N PHE A 59 9.84 -15.63 -17.98
CA PHE A 59 9.79 -14.50 -18.90
C PHE A 59 10.83 -14.60 -20.02
N MET A 60 11.59 -15.70 -20.08
CA MET A 60 12.53 -15.94 -21.19
C MET A 60 11.76 -16.48 -22.40
N PRO A 61 12.17 -16.13 -23.63
CA PRO A 61 11.62 -16.74 -24.84
C PRO A 61 11.77 -18.26 -24.75
N VAL A 62 10.75 -18.99 -25.19
CA VAL A 62 10.90 -20.42 -25.45
C VAL A 62 11.57 -20.50 -26.81
N ASP A 63 12.80 -21.00 -26.87
CA ASP A 63 13.45 -21.31 -28.16
C ASP A 63 12.55 -22.33 -28.88
N VAL A 64 11.85 -21.89 -29.93
CA VAL A 64 11.02 -22.73 -30.81
C VAL A 64 11.88 -23.26 -31.94
#